data_AF-A0A2G5QWE1-F1
#
_entry.id   AF-A0A2G5QWE1-F1
#
_cell.length_a   1.000
_cell.length_b   1.000
_cell.length_c   1.000
_cell.angle_alpha   90.00
_cell.angle_beta   90.00
_cell.angle_gamma   90.00
#
_symmetry.space_group_name_H-M   'P 1'
#
loop_
_entity.id
_entity.type
_entity.pdbx_description
1 polymer ?
#
loop_
_entity_poly.entity_id
_entity_poly.type
_entity_poly.pdbx_seq_one_letter_code
_entity_poly.pdbx_strand_id
1 'polypeptide(L)'
;MEQVQCFAGSRVAEDARLNRVYKALMARLKPAQRLALRDEQRAWIKDRDAACLPYYDETQYGQQGKVDGEECIIDRTILRANALARIGRR
;
A
#
# COMPACT_ATOMS: atom_id res chain seq x y z
N MET A 1 -14.64 -4.87 19.23
CA MET A 1 -13.60 -4.13 18.47
C MET A 1 -12.37 -5.00 18.23
N GLU A 2 -12.57 -6.20 17.68
CA GLU A 2 -11.48 -7.19 17.47
C GLU A 2 -10.92 -7.14 16.04
N GLN A 3 -11.77 -6.78 15.07
CA GLN A 3 -11.42 -6.72 13.65
C GLN A 3 -10.42 -5.61 13.32
N VAL A 4 -10.59 -4.38 13.86
CA VAL A 4 -9.70 -3.24 13.60
C VAL A 4 -8.25 -3.51 14.05
N GLN A 5 -8.06 -4.24 15.16
CA GLN A 5 -6.72 -4.58 15.65
C GLN A 5 -6.04 -5.64 14.77
N CYS A 6 -6.81 -6.60 14.23
CA CYS A 6 -6.32 -7.53 13.21
C CYS A 6 -5.91 -6.78 11.92
N PHE A 7 -6.71 -5.80 11.49
CA PHE A 7 -6.39 -4.98 10.31
C PHE A 7 -5.14 -4.13 10.51
N ALA A 8 -4.95 -3.50 11.67
CA ALA A 8 -3.74 -2.72 11.94
C ALA A 8 -2.47 -3.60 11.86
N GLY A 9 -2.52 -4.83 12.40
CA GLY A 9 -1.43 -5.80 12.28
C GLY A 9 -1.17 -6.23 10.84
N SER A 10 -2.23 -6.57 10.10
CA SER A 10 -2.16 -6.92 8.68
C SER A 10 -1.60 -5.79 7.83
N ARG A 11 -2.01 -4.54 8.10
CA ARG A 11 -1.51 -3.35 7.40
C ARG A 11 -0.02 -3.16 7.60
N VAL A 12 0.48 -3.29 8.83
CA VAL A 12 1.91 -3.21 9.13
C VAL A 12 2.69 -4.32 8.43
N ALA A 13 2.18 -5.55 8.45
CA ALA A 13 2.83 -6.69 7.81
C ALA A 13 2.94 -6.51 6.28
N GLU A 14 1.87 -6.06 5.63
CA GLU A 14 1.84 -5.84 4.19
C GLU A 14 2.67 -4.62 3.76
N ASP A 15 2.69 -3.54 4.54
CA ASP A 15 3.57 -2.39 4.26
C ASP A 15 5.04 -2.78 4.41
N ALA A 16 5.39 -3.57 5.43
CA ALA A 16 6.73 -4.12 5.58
C ALA A 16 7.11 -5.01 4.38
N ARG A 17 6.19 -5.84 3.88
CA ARG A 17 6.41 -6.67 2.69
C ARG A 17 6.62 -5.82 1.44
N LEU A 18 5.78 -4.81 1.21
CA LEU A 18 5.91 -3.87 0.12
C LEU A 18 7.29 -3.19 0.12
N ASN A 19 7.69 -2.66 1.28
CA ASN A 19 8.96 -1.97 1.43
C ASN A 19 10.18 -2.89 1.20
N ARG A 20 10.11 -4.15 1.65
CA ARG A 20 11.16 -5.14 1.36
C ARG A 20 11.33 -5.37 -0.14
N VAL A 21 10.23 -5.61 -0.86
CA VAL A 21 10.28 -5.87 -2.31
C VAL A 21 10.70 -4.64 -3.09
N TYR A 22 10.20 -3.45 -2.72
CA TYR A 22 10.60 -2.18 -3.31
C TYR A 22 12.11 -1.95 -3.18
N LYS A 23 12.67 -2.12 -1.97
CA LYS A 23 14.12 -1.96 -1.74
C LYS A 23 14.95 -2.97 -2.53
N ALA A 24 14.50 -4.23 -2.59
CA ALA A 24 15.18 -5.27 -3.35
C ALA A 24 15.21 -4.96 -4.86
N LEU A 25 14.10 -4.45 -5.41
CA LEU A 25 14.03 -4.04 -6.81
C LEU A 25 14.93 -2.82 -7.06
N MET A 26 14.84 -1.80 -6.21
CA MET A 26 15.68 -0.59 -6.31
C MET A 26 17.18 -0.90 -6.32
N ALA A 27 17.64 -1.91 -5.58
CA ALA A 27 19.04 -2.31 -5.54
C ALA A 27 19.56 -2.88 -6.87
N ARG A 28 18.68 -3.41 -7.74
CA ARG A 28 19.03 -4.08 -9.00
C ARG A 28 18.89 -3.17 -10.23
N LEU A 29 18.24 -2.02 -10.08
CA LEU A 29 17.91 -1.11 -11.18
C LEU A 29 19.01 -0.08 -11.45
N LYS A 30 19.18 0.31 -12.73
CA LYS A 30 20.05 1.43 -13.13
C LYS A 30 19.51 2.77 -12.59
N PRO A 31 20.32 3.82 -12.45
CA PRO A 31 19.90 5.10 -11.86
C PRO A 31 18.60 5.69 -12.44
N ALA A 32 18.45 5.71 -13.76
CA ALA A 32 17.23 6.21 -14.41
C ALA A 32 15.98 5.37 -14.06
N GLN A 33 16.13 4.04 -14.00
CA GLN A 33 15.04 3.13 -13.63
C GLN A 33 14.67 3.26 -12.14
N ARG A 34 15.65 3.51 -11.26
CA ARG A 34 15.39 3.79 -9.83
C ARG A 34 14.58 5.08 -9.66
N LEU A 35 14.91 6.12 -10.43
CA LEU A 35 14.16 7.38 -10.43
C LEU A 35 12.71 7.13 -10.86
N ALA A 36 12.53 6.45 -12.00
CA ALA A 36 11.20 6.11 -12.51
C ALA A 36 10.38 5.28 -11.50
N LEU A 37 10.97 4.23 -10.90
CA LEU A 37 10.28 3.40 -9.92
C LEU A 37 9.91 4.17 -8.64
N ARG A 38 10.78 5.07 -8.17
CA ARG A 38 10.49 5.92 -7.02
C ARG A 38 9.29 6.82 -7.30
N ASP A 39 9.27 7.44 -8.47
CA ASP A 39 8.21 8.38 -8.83
C ASP A 39 6.88 7.65 -9.06
N GLU A 40 6.91 6.44 -9.65
CA GLU A 40 5.75 5.55 -9.74
C GLU A 40 5.23 5.14 -8.35
N GLN A 41 6.13 4.81 -7.41
CA GLN A 41 5.75 4.44 -6.06
C GLN A 41 5.10 5.61 -5.30
N ARG A 42 5.57 6.84 -5.50
CA ARG A 42 4.98 8.06 -4.92
C ARG A 42 3.60 8.37 -5.50
N ALA A 43 3.46 8.23 -6.82
CA ALA A 43 2.16 8.37 -7.48
C ALA A 43 1.16 7.33 -6.94
N TRP A 44 1.59 6.08 -6.81
CA TRP A 44 0.77 5.03 -6.21
C TRP A 44 0.33 5.35 -4.77
N ILE A 45 1.20 5.90 -3.92
CA ILE A 45 0.82 6.31 -2.56
C ILE A 45 -0.29 7.36 -2.61
N LYS A 46 -0.13 8.39 -3.45
CA LYS A 46 -1.15 9.44 -3.62
C LYS A 46 -2.49 8.87 -4.06
N ASP A 47 -2.48 7.96 -5.03
CA ASP A 47 -3.70 7.33 -5.55
C ASP A 47 -4.36 6.40 -4.51
N ARG A 48 -3.56 5.65 -3.74
CA ARG A 48 -4.05 4.84 -2.61
C ARG A 48 -4.74 5.73 -1.58
N ASP A 49 -4.09 6.80 -1.18
CA ASP A 49 -4.59 7.67 -0.12
C ASP A 49 -5.84 8.42 -0.59
N ALA A 50 -5.87 8.90 -1.84
CA ALA A 50 -7.07 9.49 -2.44
C ALA A 50 -8.25 8.51 -2.51
N ALA A 51 -7.99 7.22 -2.69
CA ALA A 51 -9.02 6.21 -2.74
C ALA A 51 -9.50 5.72 -1.36
N CYS A 52 -8.60 5.66 -0.37
CA CYS A 52 -8.91 5.00 0.92
C CYS A 52 -9.17 5.97 2.08
N LEU A 53 -8.55 7.16 2.09
CA LEU A 53 -8.76 8.12 3.18
C LEU A 53 -10.19 8.66 3.29
N PRO A 54 -10.98 8.78 2.20
CA PRO A 54 -12.37 9.23 2.32
C PRO A 54 -13.22 8.38 3.28
N TYR A 55 -12.97 7.07 3.37
CA TYR A 55 -13.73 6.16 4.26
C TYR A 55 -13.61 6.53 5.75
N TYR A 56 -12.56 7.27 6.14
CA TYR A 56 -12.38 7.73 7.53
C TYR A 56 -13.27 8.94 7.88
N ASP A 57 -13.95 9.54 6.90
CA ASP A 57 -14.97 10.55 7.17
C ASP A 57 -16.23 9.90 7.75
N GLU A 58 -16.32 9.92 9.07
CA GLU A 58 -17.43 9.34 9.84
C GLU A 58 -18.79 9.98 9.47
N THR A 59 -18.80 11.22 8.95
CA THR A 59 -20.04 11.87 8.51
C THR A 59 -20.59 11.29 7.21
N GLN A 60 -19.72 10.72 6.37
CA GLN A 60 -20.07 10.13 5.08
C GLN A 60 -20.24 8.61 5.16
N TYR A 61 -19.37 7.93 5.92
CA TYR A 61 -19.26 6.47 5.91
C TYR A 61 -19.63 5.82 7.26
N GLY A 62 -20.01 6.63 8.26
CA GLY A 62 -20.35 6.16 9.60
C GLY A 62 -19.17 5.49 10.32
N GLN A 63 -19.47 4.84 11.44
CA GLN A 63 -18.44 4.18 12.27
C GLN A 63 -17.77 2.99 11.55
N GLN A 64 -18.45 2.38 10.58
CA GLN A 64 -17.93 1.27 9.79
C GLN A 64 -16.85 1.72 8.78
N GLY A 65 -16.88 2.97 8.33
CA GLY A 65 -15.92 3.50 7.36
C GLY A 65 -14.45 3.35 7.78
N LYS A 66 -14.15 3.33 9.09
CA LYS A 66 -12.78 3.04 9.57
C LYS A 66 -12.30 1.63 9.20
N VAL A 67 -13.18 0.64 9.24
CA VAL A 67 -12.85 -0.74 8.85
C VAL A 67 -12.64 -0.80 7.33
N ASP A 68 -13.55 -0.20 6.57
CA ASP A 68 -13.49 -0.18 5.10
C ASP A 68 -12.23 0.55 4.60
N GLY A 69 -11.83 1.63 5.29
CA GLY A 69 -10.59 2.36 5.04
C GLY A 69 -9.33 1.52 5.28
N GLU A 70 -9.28 0.78 6.40
CA GLU A 70 -8.16 -0.13 6.68
C GLU A 70 -8.07 -1.26 5.65
N GLU A 71 -9.19 -1.89 5.29
CA GLU A 71 -9.27 -2.94 4.27
C GLU A 71 -8.79 -2.41 2.91
N CYS A 72 -9.27 -1.23 2.48
CA CYS A 72 -8.84 -0.57 1.25
C CYS A 72 -7.31 -0.38 1.20
N ILE A 73 -6.69 0.07 2.30
CA ILE A 73 -5.23 0.27 2.36
C ILE A 73 -4.51 -1.07 2.25
N ILE A 74 -4.96 -2.10 2.96
CA ILE A 74 -4.35 -3.44 2.97
C ILE A 74 -4.39 -4.05 1.57
N ASP A 75 -5.55 -4.10 0.93
CA ASP A 75 -5.72 -4.70 -0.40
C ASP A 75 -4.85 -4.03 -1.45
N ARG A 76 -4.85 -2.69 -1.48
CA ARG A 76 -4.01 -1.94 -2.43
C ARG A 76 -2.53 -2.16 -2.17
N THR A 77 -2.13 -2.30 -0.91
CA THR A 77 -0.75 -2.61 -0.51
C THR A 77 -0.37 -4.03 -0.94
N ILE A 78 -1.26 -5.01 -0.78
CA ILE A 78 -1.07 -6.39 -1.23
C ILE A 78 -0.84 -6.43 -2.74
N LEU A 79 -1.73 -5.78 -3.50
CA LEU A 79 -1.67 -5.72 -4.96
C LEU A 79 -0.38 -5.08 -5.45
N ARG A 80 0.03 -3.96 -4.84
CA ARG A 80 1.27 -3.27 -5.20
C ARG A 80 2.50 -4.11 -4.92
N ALA A 81 2.59 -4.72 -3.74
CA ALA A 81 3.72 -5.58 -3.39
C ALA A 81 3.81 -6.81 -4.32
N ASN A 82 2.67 -7.38 -4.73
CA ASN A 82 2.63 -8.44 -5.73
C ASN A 82 3.11 -7.97 -7.10
N ALA A 83 2.71 -6.77 -7.54
CA ALA A 83 3.18 -6.19 -8.79
C ALA A 83 4.70 -5.98 -8.78
N LEU A 84 5.25 -5.37 -7.73
CA LEU A 84 6.70 -5.17 -7.59
C LEU A 84 7.47 -6.50 -7.55
N ALA A 85 6.91 -7.51 -6.88
CA ALA A 85 7.54 -8.82 -6.80
C ALA A 85 7.59 -9.51 -8.17
N ARG A 86 6.55 -9.37 -8.99
CA ARG A 86 6.55 -9.88 -10.37
C ARG A 86 7.58 -9.16 -11.24
N ILE A 87 7.75 -7.85 -11.08
CA ILE A 87 8.77 -7.08 -11.79
C ILE A 87 10.17 -7.56 -11.40
N GLY A 88 10.45 -7.72 -10.10
CA GLY A 88 11.79 -8.13 -9.62
C GLY A 88 12.19 -9.58 -9.86
N ARG A 89 11.26 -10.43 -10.32
CA ARG A 89 11.54 -11.82 -10.74
C ARG A 89 11.99 -11.93 -12.20
N ARG A 90 11.81 -10.88 -13.00
CA ARG A 90 12.32 -10.77 -14.36
C ARG A 90 13.77 -10.29 -14.34
#